data_AF-A0AAX2DPA4-F1
#
_entry.id   AF-A0AAX2DPA4-F1
#
_cell.length_a   1.000
_cell.length_b   1.000
_cell.length_c   1.000
_cell.angle_alpha   90.00
_cell.angle_beta   90.00
_cell.angle_gamma   90.00
#
_symmetry.space_group_name_H-M   'P 1'
#
loop_
_entity.id
_entity.type
_entity.pdbx_description
1 polymer ?
#
loop_
_entity_poly.entity_id
_entity_poly.type
_entity_poly.pdbx_seq_one_letter_code
_entity_poly.pdbx_strand_id
1 'polypeptide(L)'
;MSKSEFDQLTELEKLFVMKEWENKVIFDSTMLRNAVLNADQNMNRKRNSRFIELHKKRQQKADVNYNANALQAISENEQLEGKRWIEQIYQANGIRKPRK
;
A
#
# COMPACT_ATOMS: atom_id res chain seq x y z
N MET A 1 -23.79 -22.26 16.59
CA MET A 1 -24.80 -22.93 15.77
C MET A 1 -24.90 -24.37 16.25
N SER A 2 -26.04 -24.75 16.82
CA SER A 2 -26.35 -26.13 17.15
C SER A 2 -26.72 -26.91 15.88
N LYS A 3 -26.66 -28.24 15.93
CA LYS A 3 -27.08 -29.07 14.79
C LYS A 3 -28.52 -28.77 14.36
N SER A 4 -29.42 -28.59 15.32
CA SER A 4 -30.83 -28.24 15.05
C SER A 4 -30.99 -26.90 14.34
N GLU A 5 -30.17 -25.90 14.66
CA GLU A 5 -30.19 -24.60 13.97
C GLU A 5 -29.67 -24.71 12.54
N PHE A 6 -28.67 -25.57 12.30
CA PHE A 6 -28.13 -25.80 10.96
C PHE A 6 -29.13 -26.55 10.06
N ASP A 7 -29.85 -27.53 10.62
CA ASP A 7 -30.83 -28.32 9.87
C ASP A 7 -32.02 -27.47 9.40
N GLN A 8 -32.31 -26.35 10.08
CA GLN A 8 -33.35 -25.38 9.71
C GLN A 8 -32.97 -24.51 8.49
N LEU A 9 -31.69 -24.47 8.09
CA LEU A 9 -31.26 -23.68 6.94
C LEU A 9 -31.76 -24.29 5.63
N THR A 10 -32.13 -23.41 4.70
CA THR A 10 -32.38 -23.78 3.30
C THR A 10 -31.10 -24.25 2.62
N GLU A 11 -31.24 -24.98 1.52
CA GLU A 11 -30.09 -25.47 0.75
C GLU A 11 -29.22 -24.31 0.22
N LEU A 12 -29.85 -23.22 -0.20
CA LEU A 12 -29.16 -22.01 -0.65
C LEU A 12 -28.27 -21.42 0.46
N GLU A 13 -28.80 -21.31 1.69
CA GLU A 13 -28.05 -20.77 2.83
C GLU A 13 -26.88 -21.67 3.21
N LYS A 14 -27.08 -23.00 3.16
CA LYS A 14 -25.99 -23.97 3.38
C LYS A 14 -24.88 -23.79 2.34
N LEU A 15 -25.24 -23.61 1.07
CA LEU A 15 -24.26 -23.34 0.00
C LEU A 15 -23.50 -22.03 0.21
N PHE A 16 -24.15 -20.96 0.68
CA PHE A 16 -23.46 -19.71 1.04
C PHE A 16 -22.47 -19.91 2.19
N VAL A 17 -22.85 -20.65 3.24
CA VAL A 17 -21.94 -20.96 4.35
C VAL A 17 -20.74 -21.77 3.87
N MET A 18 -20.96 -22.79 3.03
CA MET A 18 -19.86 -23.56 2.43
C MET A 18 -18.95 -22.67 1.59
N LYS A 19 -19.54 -21.77 0.79
CA LYS A 19 -18.76 -20.87 -0.05
C LYS A 19 -17.88 -19.91 0.75
N GLU A 20 -18.43 -19.35 1.82
CA GLU A 20 -17.68 -18.47 2.72
C GLU A 20 -16.59 -19.22 3.48
N TRP A 21 -16.84 -20.50 3.83
CA TRP A 21 -15.80 -21.34 4.41
C TRP A 21 -14.65 -21.61 3.44
N GLU A 22 -14.93 -21.91 2.17
CA GLU A 22 -13.90 -22.04 1.13
C GLU A 22 -13.10 -20.74 0.98
N ASN A 23 -13.79 -19.59 0.90
CA ASN A 23 -13.16 -18.28 0.80
C ASN A 23 -12.23 -18.03 1.99
N LYS A 24 -12.67 -18.37 3.22
CA LYS A 24 -11.85 -18.28 4.42
C LYS A 24 -10.61 -19.16 4.34
N VAL A 25 -10.74 -20.42 3.92
CA VAL A 25 -9.59 -21.35 3.79
C VAL A 25 -8.57 -20.83 2.78
N ILE A 26 -9.03 -20.32 1.63
CA ILE A 26 -8.18 -19.70 0.61
C ILE A 26 -7.50 -18.44 1.17
N PHE A 27 -8.25 -17.62 1.90
CA PHE A 27 -7.72 -16.40 2.53
C PHE A 27 -6.64 -16.72 3.56
N ASP A 28 -6.91 -17.65 4.48
CA ASP A 28 -6.00 -18.04 5.57
C ASP A 28 -4.70 -18.62 5.00
N SER A 29 -4.79 -19.52 4.02
CA SER A 29 -3.62 -20.10 3.34
C SER A 29 -2.81 -19.04 2.57
N THR A 30 -3.49 -18.09 1.92
CA THR A 30 -2.84 -16.98 1.23
C THR A 30 -2.12 -16.04 2.20
N MET A 31 -2.75 -15.71 3.33
CA MET A 31 -2.14 -14.88 4.38
C MET A 31 -0.90 -15.54 4.97
N LEU A 32 -0.97 -16.85 5.27
CA LEU A 32 0.18 -17.61 5.76
C LEU A 32 1.33 -17.61 4.75
N ARG A 33 1.04 -17.91 3.47
CA ARG A 33 2.02 -17.85 2.38
C ARG A 33 2.70 -16.48 2.31
N ASN A 34 1.91 -15.40 2.36
CA ASN A 34 2.44 -14.04 2.29
C ASN A 34 3.29 -13.69 3.52
N ALA A 35 2.90 -14.15 4.71
CA ALA A 35 3.67 -13.95 5.94
C ALA A 35 5.04 -14.63 5.86
N VAL A 36 5.08 -15.88 5.39
CA VAL A 36 6.34 -16.64 5.21
C VAL A 36 7.26 -15.95 4.19
N LEU A 37 6.72 -15.55 3.03
CA LEU A 37 7.51 -14.85 2.01
C LEU A 37 8.02 -13.49 2.50
N ASN A 38 7.21 -12.74 3.27
CA ASN A 38 7.64 -11.48 3.86
C ASN A 38 8.76 -11.68 4.89
N ALA A 39 8.68 -12.73 5.71
CA ALA A 39 9.71 -13.08 6.68
C ALA A 39 11.03 -13.44 5.98
N ASP A 40 10.98 -14.28 4.94
CA ASP A 40 12.15 -14.65 4.14
C ASP A 40 12.80 -13.42 3.47
N GLN A 41 11.99 -12.51 2.91
CA GLN A 41 12.49 -11.26 2.34
C GLN A 41 13.13 -10.35 3.38
N ASN A 42 12.55 -10.23 4.58
CA ASN A 42 13.12 -9.43 5.66
C ASN A 42 14.39 -10.04 6.23
N MET A 43 14.50 -11.37 6.27
CA MET A 43 15.71 -12.10 6.66
C MET A 43 16.85 -11.84 5.68
N ASN A 44 16.57 -11.90 4.38
CA ASN A 44 17.54 -11.67 3.30
C ASN A 44 17.73 -10.20 2.91
N ARG A 45 17.21 -9.29 3.74
CA ARG A 45 17.18 -7.86 3.44
C ARG A 45 18.58 -7.23 3.56
N LYS A 46 18.91 -6.28 2.66
CA LYS A 46 20.16 -5.49 2.73
C LYS A 46 20.31 -4.79 4.09
N ARG A 47 21.52 -4.82 4.64
CA ARG A 47 21.89 -4.07 5.86
C ARG A 47 21.54 -2.59 5.71
N ASN A 48 20.90 -2.01 6.72
CA ASN A 48 20.43 -0.62 6.79
C ASN A 48 19.27 -0.23 5.84
N SER A 49 18.63 -1.16 5.10
CA SER A 49 17.37 -0.82 4.44
C SER A 49 16.20 -0.78 5.45
N ARG A 50 14.99 -0.43 5.00
CA ARG A 50 13.80 -0.40 5.88
C ARG A 50 13.16 -1.78 5.99
N PHE A 51 12.62 -2.11 7.16
CA PHE A 51 11.84 -3.34 7.35
C PHE A 51 10.59 -3.32 6.45
N ILE A 52 10.27 -4.46 5.84
CA ILE A 52 9.11 -4.60 4.96
C ILE A 52 7.93 -5.07 5.79
N GLU A 53 6.97 -4.19 6.06
CA GLU A 53 5.77 -4.54 6.82
C GLU A 53 4.90 -5.58 6.08
N LEU A 54 4.38 -6.57 6.82
CA LEU A 54 3.44 -7.55 6.29
C LEU A 54 2.10 -6.90 5.91
N HIS A 55 1.55 -6.10 6.82
CA HIS A 55 0.32 -5.34 6.60
C HIS A 55 0.66 -3.94 6.10
N LYS A 56 0.53 -3.73 4.80
CA LYS A 56 0.76 -2.41 4.21
C LYS A 56 -0.38 -1.48 4.60
N LYS A 57 -0.05 -0.28 5.08
CA LYS A 57 -1.04 0.80 5.23
C LYS A 57 -1.71 1.06 3.89
N ARG A 58 -3.04 1.10 3.89
CA ARG A 58 -3.82 1.52 2.72
C ARG A 58 -3.40 2.94 2.37
N GLN A 59 -2.80 3.12 1.19
CA GLN A 59 -2.45 4.44 0.69
C GLN A 59 -3.74 5.26 0.56
N GLN A 60 -3.73 6.49 1.09
CA GLN A 60 -4.85 7.40 0.84
C GLN A 60 -4.88 7.70 -0.66
N LYS A 61 -6.09 7.84 -1.22
CA LYS A 61 -6.21 8.31 -2.59
C LYS A 61 -5.57 9.69 -2.68
N ALA A 62 -4.75 9.91 -3.70
CA ALA A 62 -4.17 11.22 -3.95
C ALA A 62 -5.30 12.24 -4.16
N ASP A 63 -5.21 13.40 -3.52
CA ASP A 63 -6.12 14.50 -3.78
C ASP A 63 -5.76 15.12 -5.14
N VAL A 64 -6.60 14.81 -6.13
CA VAL A 64 -6.40 15.23 -7.52
C VAL A 64 -6.39 16.75 -7.63
N ASN A 65 -7.24 17.43 -6.87
CA ASN A 65 -7.37 18.88 -6.92
C ASN A 65 -6.17 19.55 -6.26
N TYR A 66 -5.74 19.04 -5.10
CA TYR A 66 -4.52 19.52 -4.47
C TYR A 66 -3.31 19.36 -5.40
N ASN A 67 -3.16 18.20 -6.03
CA ASN A 67 -2.05 17.93 -6.93
C ASN A 67 -2.08 18.83 -8.18
N ALA A 68 -3.26 19.03 -8.79
CA ALA A 68 -3.41 19.90 -9.94
C ALA A 68 -3.05 21.36 -9.59
N ASN A 69 -3.58 21.86 -8.47
CA ASN A 69 -3.30 23.22 -8.00
C ASN A 69 -1.82 23.40 -7.63
N ALA A 70 -1.21 22.41 -6.98
CA ALA A 70 0.21 22.45 -6.63
C ALA A 70 1.10 22.47 -7.90
N LEU A 71 0.78 21.65 -8.91
CA LEU A 71 1.50 21.64 -10.18
C LEU A 71 1.36 22.96 -10.92
N GLN A 72 0.17 23.55 -10.93
CA GLN A 72 -0.07 24.84 -11.55
C GLN A 72 0.73 25.96 -10.84
N ALA A 73 0.68 26.02 -9.50
CA ALA A 73 1.44 26.99 -8.74
C ALA A 73 2.96 26.85 -8.95
N ILE A 74 3.47 25.62 -9.02
CA ILE A 74 4.88 25.36 -9.36
C ILE A 74 5.20 25.88 -10.76
N SER A 75 4.36 25.60 -11.75
CA SER A 75 4.57 26.04 -13.13
C SER A 75 4.55 27.56 -13.25
N GLU A 76 3.63 28.25 -12.58
CA GLU A 76 3.53 29.71 -12.57
C GLU A 76 4.76 30.33 -11.90
N ASN A 77 5.19 29.78 -10.77
CA ASN A 77 6.41 30.23 -10.09
C ASN A 77 7.66 29.99 -10.94
N GLU A 78 7.78 28.83 -11.59
CA GLU A 78 8.90 28.54 -12.50
C GLU A 78 8.94 29.48 -13.72
N GLN A 79 7.81 29.97 -14.20
CA GLN A 79 7.76 30.96 -15.28
C GLN A 79 8.25 32.35 -14.82
N LEU A 80 7.96 32.74 -13.59
CA LEU A 80 8.29 34.05 -13.04
C LEU A 80 9.73 34.11 -12.50
N GLU A 81 10.13 33.13 -11.69
CA GLU A 81 11.36 33.15 -10.89
C GLU A 81 12.42 32.14 -11.39
N GLY A 82 12.04 31.27 -12.33
CA GLY A 82 12.91 30.22 -12.85
C GLY A 82 13.15 29.08 -11.84
N LYS A 83 14.14 28.22 -12.14
CA LYS A 83 14.39 26.96 -11.40
C LYS A 83 15.46 27.07 -10.31
N ARG A 84 15.82 28.29 -9.88
CA ARG A 84 16.91 28.51 -8.91
C ARG A 84 16.57 27.98 -7.52
N TRP A 85 15.29 27.97 -7.14
CA TRP A 85 14.82 27.38 -5.87
C TRP A 85 15.17 25.90 -5.75
N ILE A 86 15.18 25.14 -6.86
CA ILE A 86 15.59 23.73 -6.89
C ILE A 86 17.03 23.61 -6.39
N GLU A 87 17.92 24.48 -6.87
CA GLU A 87 19.34 24.46 -6.48
C GLU A 87 19.54 24.81 -5.01
N GLN A 88 18.77 25.77 -4.50
CA GLN A 88 18.76 26.13 -3.08
C GLN A 88 18.33 24.97 -2.20
N ILE A 89 17.31 24.19 -2.60
CA ILE A 89 16.87 23.00 -1.85
C ILE A 89 17.96 21.94 -1.81
N TYR A 90 18.63 21.65 -2.94
CA TYR A 90 19.73 20.70 -2.97
C TYR A 90 20.89 21.14 -2.06
N GLN A 91 21.27 22.43 -2.12
CA GLN A 91 22.30 23.00 -1.25
C GLN A 91 21.93 22.92 0.23
N ALA A 92 20.71 23.33 0.60
CA ALA A 92 20.23 23.32 1.98
C ALA A 92 20.19 21.91 2.59
N ASN A 93 19.89 20.90 1.78
CA ASN A 93 19.89 19.50 2.21
C ASN A 93 21.28 18.85 2.15
N GLY A 94 22.33 19.57 1.74
CA GLY A 94 23.68 19.03 1.62
C GLY A 94 23.85 17.97 0.52
N ILE A 95 22.90 17.89 -0.42
CA ILE A 95 22.87 16.88 -1.48
C ILE A 95 23.33 17.52 -2.79
N ARG A 96 24.25 16.85 -3.51
CA ARG A 96 24.66 17.31 -4.85
C ARG A 96 23.53 17.04 -5.84
N LYS A 97 23.12 18.09 -6.57
CA LYS A 97 22.15 17.97 -7.66
C LYS A 97 22.67 16.96 -8.70
N PRO A 98 21.89 15.92 -9.06
CA PRO A 98 22.31 14.95 -10.05
C PRO A 98 22.56 15.64 -11.39
N ARG A 99 23.74 15.40 -11.99
CA ARG A 99 24.02 15.79 -13.37
C ARG A 99 23.36 14.76 -14.30
N LYS A 100 22.61 15.24 -15.29
CA LYS A 100 22.17 14.41 -16.41
C LYS A 100 23.37 13.94 -17.21
#